data_AF-A0A849R280-F1
#
_entry.id   AF-A0A849R280-F1
#
_cell.length_a   1.000
_cell.length_b   1.000
_cell.length_c   1.000
_cell.angle_alpha   90.00
_cell.angle_beta   90.00
_cell.angle_gamma   90.00
#
_symmetry.space_group_name_H-M   'P 1'
#
loop_
_entity.id
_entity.type
_entity.pdbx_description
1 polymer ?
#
loop_
_entity_poly.entity_id
_entity_poly.type
_entity_poly.pdbx_seq_one_letter_code
_entity_poly.pdbx_strand_id
1 'polypeptide(L)' 'MKCDFCQSEIGLDNGMTVVQTDGSTKRYCSSKCERNMKIRNPRKTQWTGLYKDLKKTRLELEQKTTKKDTKK' A
#
# COMPACT_ATOMS: atom_id res chain seq x y z
N MET A 1 7.18 11.31 4.85
CA MET A 1 5.73 11.16 5.12
C MET A 1 5.15 10.29 4.00
N LYS A 2 4.39 9.21 4.25
CA LYS A 2 3.94 8.27 3.20
C LYS A 2 2.45 8.41 2.87
N CYS A 3 2.09 8.20 1.61
CA CYS A 3 0.70 8.19 1.13
C CYS A 3 -0.01 6.89 1.51
N ASP A 4 -1.17 6.98 2.15
CA ASP A 4 -1.97 5.82 2.57
C ASP A 4 -2.39 4.91 1.39
N PHE A 5 -2.53 5.47 0.17
CA PHE A 5 -2.94 4.70 -1.00
C PHE A 5 -1.77 4.05 -1.73
N CYS A 6 -0.85 4.86 -2.27
CA CYS A 6 0.21 4.37 -3.15
C CYS A 6 1.52 4.03 -2.41
N GLN A 7 1.64 4.36 -1.13
CA GLN A 7 2.85 4.23 -0.32
C GLN A 7 4.10 4.90 -0.87
N SER A 8 3.92 5.89 -1.76
CA SER A 8 5.00 6.80 -2.13
C SER A 8 5.24 7.83 -1.03
N GLU A 9 6.42 8.42 -1.04
CA GLU A 9 6.71 9.58 -0.22
C GLU A 9 5.88 10.79 -0.69
N ILE A 10 5.41 11.57 0.28
CA ILE A 10 4.69 12.81 0.09
C ILE A 10 5.73 13.94 0.24
N GLY A 11 5.91 14.74 -0.81
CA GLY A 11 6.73 15.95 -0.76
C GLY A 11 6.14 16.99 0.19
N LEU A 12 6.97 17.86 0.75
CA LEU A 12 6.54 18.86 1.74
C LEU A 12 5.54 19.88 1.15
N ASP A 13 5.64 20.12 -0.15
CA ASP A 13 4.84 21.06 -0.94
C ASP A 13 3.55 20.45 -1.49
N ASN A 14 3.39 19.12 -1.42
CA ASN A 14 2.30 18.40 -2.06
C ASN A 14 1.54 17.51 -1.11
N GLY A 15 0.28 17.27 -1.45
CA GLY A 15 -0.56 16.30 -0.76
C GLY A 15 -1.71 16.93 0.01
N MET A 16 -2.57 16.06 0.49
CA MET A 16 -3.76 16.45 1.25
C MET A 16 -3.96 15.48 2.40
N THR A 17 -4.62 15.98 3.43
CA THR A 17 -4.99 15.19 4.59
C THR A 17 -6.52 15.18 4.69
N VAL A 18 -7.11 13.99 4.70
CA VAL A 18 -8.54 13.77 4.85
C VAL A 18 -8.78 13.10 6.19
N VAL A 19 -9.60 13.73 7.02
CA VAL A 19 -10.06 13.16 8.29
C VAL A 19 -11.35 12.40 8.03
N GLN A 20 -11.37 11.13 8.43
CA GLN A 20 -12.52 10.24 8.31
C GLN A 20 -13.48 10.44 9.48
N THR A 21 -14.71 9.92 9.36
CA THR A 21 -15.76 10.06 10.37
C THR A 21 -15.42 9.35 11.69
N ASP A 22 -14.56 8.32 11.64
CA ASP A 22 -14.01 7.63 12.81
C ASP A 22 -12.88 8.41 13.51
N GLY A 23 -12.54 9.61 13.00
CA GLY A 23 -11.42 10.42 13.46
C GLY A 23 -10.06 9.96 12.91
N SER A 24 -10.01 8.90 12.10
CA SER A 24 -8.76 8.45 11.51
C SER A 24 -8.32 9.42 10.41
N THR A 25 -7.02 9.70 10.36
CA THR A 25 -6.45 10.65 9.41
C THR A 25 -5.75 9.91 8.28
N LYS A 26 -6.16 10.17 7.04
CA LYS A 26 -5.54 9.62 5.83
C LYS A 26 -4.80 10.72 5.08
N ARG A 27 -3.57 10.42 4.66
CA ARG A 27 -2.71 11.34 3.91
C ARG A 27 -2.54 10.83 2.49
N TYR A 28 -2.75 11.70 1.51
CA TYR A 28 -2.63 11.37 0.09
C TYR A 28 -1.63 12.28 -0.59
N CYS A 29 -0.86 11.74 -1.53
CA CYS A 29 0.08 12.54 -2.32
C CYS A 29 -0.60 13.37 -3.43
N SER A 30 -1.81 13.02 -3.85
CA SER A 30 -2.54 13.69 -4.94
C SER A 30 -4.03 13.32 -4.96
N SER A 31 -4.86 14.10 -5.65
CA SER A 31 -6.30 13.84 -5.82
C SER A 31 -6.61 12.56 -6.60
N LYS A 32 -5.60 11.99 -7.27
CA LYS A 32 -5.69 10.65 -7.85
C LYS A 32 -5.81 9.59 -6.76
N CYS A 33 -5.01 9.68 -5.71
CA CYS A 33 -5.00 8.72 -4.61
C CYS A 33 -6.25 8.83 -3.74
N GLU A 34 -6.75 10.04 -3.51
CA GLU A 34 -7.97 10.29 -2.76
C GLU A 34 -9.21 9.70 -3.48
N ARG A 35 -9.40 9.99 -4.77
CA ARG A 35 -10.46 9.36 -5.58
C ARG A 35 -10.33 7.84 -5.64
N ASN A 36 -9.11 7.32 -5.83
CA ASN A 36 -8.91 5.89 -5.89
C ASN A 36 -9.14 5.20 -4.55
N MET A 37 -8.92 5.85 -3.40
CA MET A 37 -9.24 5.24 -2.10
C MET A 37 -10.75 4.99 -1.93
N LYS A 38 -11.59 5.83 -2.57
CA LYS A 38 -13.05 5.68 -2.55
C LYS A 38 -13.55 4.54 -3.46
N ILE A 39 -12.83 4.26 -4.55
CA ILE A 39 -13.29 3.34 -5.62
C ILE A 39 -12.52 2.02 -5.64
N ARG A 40 -11.24 2.03 -5.25
CA ARG A 40 -10.31 0.91 -5.39
C ARG A 40 -9.65 0.56 -4.07
N ASN A 41 -9.27 -0.71 -3.95
CA ASN A 41 -8.44 -1.17 -2.84
C ASN A 41 -6.94 -1.08 -3.22
N PRO A 42 -6.08 -0.42 -2.44
CA PRO A 42 -4.64 -0.33 -2.73
C PRO A 42 -3.97 -1.72 -2.77
N ARG A 43 -4.42 -2.67 -1.94
CA ARG A 43 -3.87 -4.04 -1.89
C ARG A 43 -4.04 -4.82 -3.20
N LYS A 44 -5.01 -4.43 -4.03
CA LYS A 44 -5.30 -5.07 -5.33
C LYS A 44 -4.82 -4.23 -6.51
N THR A 45 -4.32 -3.01 -6.25
CA THR A 45 -3.94 -2.06 -7.30
C THR A 45 -2.45 -2.19 -7.61
N GLN A 46 -2.14 -2.76 -8.79
CA GLN A 46 -0.79 -3.22 -9.15
C GLN A 46 0.31 -2.16 -9.11
N TRP A 47 -0.04 -0.90 -9.38
CA TRP A 47 0.93 0.20 -9.41
C TRP A 47 1.28 0.76 -8.03
N THR A 48 0.54 0.40 -6.99
CA THR A 48 0.83 0.87 -5.63
C THR A 48 2.04 0.15 -5.04
N GLY A 49 2.82 0.85 -4.21
CA GLY A 49 3.92 0.23 -3.47
C GLY A 49 3.42 -0.91 -2.59
N LEU A 50 2.26 -0.73 -1.96
CA LEU A 50 1.64 -1.72 -1.09
C LEU A 50 1.37 -3.06 -1.80
N TYR A 51 0.87 -3.03 -3.05
CA TYR A 51 0.69 -4.24 -3.84
C TYR A 51 2.02 -4.95 -4.11
N LYS A 52 3.05 -4.19 -4.48
CA LYS A 52 4.39 -4.73 -4.78
C LYS A 52 5.01 -5.40 -3.55
N ASP A 53 4.87 -4.75 -2.39
CA ASP A 53 5.38 -5.26 -1.11
C ASP A 53 4.67 -6.56 -0.71
N LEU A 54 3.33 -6.59 -0.79
CA LEU A 54 2.55 -7.81 -0.51
C LEU A 54 2.92 -8.96 -1.44
N LYS A 55 3.10 -8.67 -2.74
CA LYS A 55 3.53 -9.68 -3.71
C LYS A 55 4.90 -10.24 -3.34
N LYS A 56 5.84 -9.38 -2.96
CA LYS A 56 7.18 -9.81 -2.51
C LYS A 56 7.10 -10.70 -1.27
N THR A 57 6.35 -10.28 -0.25
CA THR A 57 6.17 -11.06 0.99
C THR A 57 5.57 -12.43 0.70
N ARG A 58 4.54 -12.49 -0.16
CA ARG A 58 3.92 -13.75 -0.56
C ARG A 58 4.91 -14.72 -1.21
N LEU A 59 5.68 -14.23 -2.19
CA LEU A 59 6.68 -15.04 -2.89
C LEU A 59 7.75 -15.58 -1.92
N GLU A 60 8.17 -14.77 -0.95
CA GLU A 60 9.16 -15.18 0.05
C GLU A 60 8.60 -16.26 1.00
N LEU A 61 7.33 -16.17 1.39
CA LEU A 61 6.66 -17.21 2.20
C LEU A 61 6.56 -18.52 1.42
N GLU A 62 6.18 -18.47 0.15
CA GLU A 62 6.12 -19.64 -0.74
C GLU A 62 7.51 -20.31 -0.84
N GLN A 63 8.59 -19.54 -0.99
CA GLN A 63 9.96 -20.08 -1.00
C GLN A 63 10.40 -20.69 0.34
N LYS A 64 9.90 -20.18 1.48
CA LYS A 64 10.20 -20.75 2.80
C LYS A 64 9.51 -22.10 3.00
N THR A 65 8.28 -22.26 2.48
CA THR A 65 7.57 -23.55 2.56
C THR A 65 8.30 -24.65 1.78
N THR A 66 8.69 -24.39 0.53
CA THR A 66 9.37 -25.38 -0.32
C THR A 66 10.74 -25.80 0.22
N LYS A 67 11.49 -24.87 0.83
CA LYS A 67 12.79 -25.16 1.47
C LYS A 67 12.65 -25.99 2.75
N LYS A 68 11.52 -25.90 3.45
CA LYS A 68 11.26 -26.68 4.66
C LYS A 68 10.94 -28.14 4.31
N ASP A 69 10.20 -28.36 3.23
CA ASP A 69 9.84 -29.70 2.77
C ASP A 69 11.03 -30.47 2.18
N THR A 70 12.01 -29.78 1.60
CA THR A 70 13.24 -30.40 1.06
C THR A 70 14.31 -30.71 2.12
N LYS A 71 14.17 -30.20 3.35
CA LYS A 71 15.13 -30.42 4.46
C LYS A 71 14.67 -31.47 5.47
N LYS A 72 13.47 -32.04 5.29
CA LYS A 72 12.96 -33.17 6.07
C LYS A 72 13.30 -34.47 5.35
#